data_AF-A0A952ZZE5-F1
#
_entry.id   AF-A0A952ZZE5-F1
#
_cell.length_a   1.000
_cell.length_b   1.000
_cell.length_c   1.000
_cell.angle_alpha   90.00
_cell.angle_beta   90.00
_cell.angle_gamma   90.00
#
_symmetry.space_group_name_H-M   'P 1'
#
loop_
_entity.id
_entity.type
_entity.pdbx_description
1 polymer ?
#
loop_
_entity_poly.entity_id
_entity_poly.type
_entity_poly.pdbx_seq_one_letter_code
_entity_poly.pdbx_strand_id
1 'polypeptide(L)'
;QSSRRGFIYKANNMKKFAIAGVVALSLVVVPVFAHAETLGTLQSQIATLLARVLGLQSKIAALNISADTNFCYFFTKNLKLGDKGDEVVALTKALVKENLLTGTSNVFDIKVLRAVLAFQVKYKNDILGGKTSGTGFVATMTRGKLNALYAKCPVTQATNAQSAQVAAIINSVSTTNSVSSNSTNSTTDSSATYNSSTGGNGGTTNTTVTETVTAQAPAAPETLVATVTGSRQVQLNWNARGTTGEFDTFGIERKLGVETSSNDFSEIASAGPHTVSFTDIHAEPDTQYTYRVYAYRGGLQSVSSRKQTVTTWKLGDLNGDGQISISDFIDLASAIGSSETKGITATDVNFNRNADLNQDEVVDKLDFSMFEYLFNGINPFGVLGDINGDQQVSISDFIDLAAAMNSHSGDESYKARGDINSDGKIDTTDFAMFDFIFKHKNVQ
;
A
#
# COMPACT_ATOMS: atom_id res chain seq x y z
N GLN A 1 -1.53 64.52 -2.45
CA GLN A 1 -2.69 64.58 -3.38
C GLN A 1 -2.27 63.86 -4.66
N SER A 2 -2.80 62.65 -4.90
CA SER A 2 -3.78 62.35 -5.97
C SER A 2 -3.22 62.61 -7.38
N SER A 3 -3.22 61.72 -8.38
CA SER A 3 -3.80 60.40 -8.56
C SER A 3 -3.52 59.96 -10.02
N ARG A 4 -3.35 58.65 -10.24
CA ARG A 4 -3.75 57.85 -11.44
C ARG A 4 -2.95 57.85 -12.76
N ARG A 5 -2.46 56.63 -13.05
CA ARG A 5 -2.72 55.72 -14.21
C ARG A 5 -2.17 56.10 -15.60
N GLY A 6 -1.14 55.35 -16.03
CA GLY A 6 -1.29 54.12 -16.85
C GLY A 6 -1.77 54.22 -18.32
N PHE A 7 -0.93 53.62 -19.18
CA PHE A 7 -1.23 52.77 -20.36
C PHE A 7 -1.22 53.31 -21.83
N ILE A 8 -0.36 52.64 -22.63
CA ILE A 8 -0.49 52.16 -24.04
C ILE A 8 0.00 53.01 -25.24
N TYR A 9 1.01 52.43 -25.92
CA TYR A 9 1.38 52.37 -27.35
C TYR A 9 0.93 53.46 -28.36
N LYS A 10 1.90 53.99 -29.14
CA LYS A 10 2.05 53.71 -30.60
C LYS A 10 3.22 54.45 -31.28
N ALA A 11 3.94 53.69 -32.10
CA ALA A 11 4.42 53.94 -33.47
C ALA A 11 4.99 55.32 -33.92
N ASN A 12 6.19 55.26 -34.51
CA ASN A 12 6.65 56.05 -35.67
C ASN A 12 7.87 55.29 -36.27
N ASN A 13 7.91 54.68 -37.46
CA ASN A 13 7.52 55.03 -38.84
C ASN A 13 8.53 55.94 -39.57
N MET A 14 9.44 55.36 -40.38
CA MET A 14 10.15 55.98 -41.53
C MET A 14 10.88 54.87 -42.33
N LYS A 15 11.05 54.88 -43.67
CA LYS A 15 10.26 55.23 -44.86
C LYS A 15 11.14 54.81 -46.08
N LYS A 16 10.54 54.16 -47.10
CA LYS A 16 10.97 54.03 -48.52
C LYS A 16 12.17 53.08 -48.80
N PHE A 17 12.23 52.22 -49.83
CA PHE A 17 11.94 52.35 -51.26
C PHE A 17 11.50 51.01 -51.91
N ALA A 18 11.01 51.08 -53.15
CA ALA A 18 10.25 50.06 -53.87
C ALA A 18 11.01 49.40 -55.05
N ILE A 19 10.37 48.36 -55.63
CA ILE A 19 10.38 47.89 -57.04
C ILE A 19 11.05 46.51 -57.34
N ALA A 20 10.15 45.54 -57.61
CA ALA A 20 10.07 44.53 -58.68
C ALA A 20 11.18 43.49 -58.97
N GLY A 21 10.74 42.25 -59.27
CA GLY A 21 11.50 41.29 -60.07
C GLY A 21 11.10 39.82 -59.88
N VAL A 22 10.57 39.21 -60.93
CA VAL A 22 9.97 37.86 -61.03
C VAL A 22 11.04 36.75 -61.23
N VAL A 23 10.78 35.58 -60.61
CA VAL A 23 11.15 34.18 -60.98
C VAL A 23 12.36 33.94 -61.88
N ALA A 24 13.36 33.18 -61.39
CA ALA A 24 14.02 32.15 -62.19
C ALA A 24 14.83 31.16 -61.32
N LEU A 25 14.48 29.89 -61.51
CA LEU A 25 15.15 28.67 -61.10
C LEU A 25 16.63 28.68 -61.53
N SER A 26 17.56 28.52 -60.58
CA SER A 26 18.96 28.19 -60.90
C SER A 26 19.47 27.12 -59.94
N LEU A 27 19.49 25.88 -60.43
CA LEU A 27 20.23 24.76 -59.86
C LEU A 27 21.70 25.18 -59.68
N VAL A 28 22.12 25.32 -58.42
CA VAL A 28 23.53 25.16 -58.06
C VAL A 28 23.65 23.76 -57.48
N VAL A 29 24.07 22.81 -58.31
CA VAL A 29 24.58 21.52 -57.85
C VAL A 29 25.92 21.81 -57.18
N VAL A 30 25.88 22.09 -55.88
CA VAL A 30 27.07 21.98 -55.03
C VAL A 30 27.28 20.49 -54.82
N PRO A 31 28.46 19.90 -55.06
CA PRO A 31 28.71 18.55 -54.59
C PRO A 31 28.62 18.59 -53.06
N VAL A 32 27.53 18.06 -52.52
CA VAL A 32 27.48 17.69 -51.11
C VAL A 32 28.48 16.55 -50.98
N PHE A 33 29.68 16.85 -50.51
CA PHE A 33 30.49 15.85 -49.86
C PHE A 33 29.66 15.40 -48.66
N ALA A 34 28.86 14.34 -48.84
CA ALA A 34 28.36 13.57 -47.74
C ALA A 34 29.61 13.09 -47.00
N HIS A 35 29.95 13.79 -45.91
CA HIS A 35 30.96 13.31 -44.99
C HIS A 35 30.31 12.10 -44.35
N ALA A 36 30.56 10.92 -44.93
CA ALA A 36 30.41 9.69 -44.20
C ALA A 36 31.24 9.91 -42.94
N GLU A 37 30.57 10.05 -41.80
CA GLU A 37 31.26 10.17 -40.53
C GLU A 37 32.17 8.95 -40.43
N THR A 38 33.48 9.19 -40.57
CA THR A 38 34.50 8.14 -40.54
C THR A 38 34.31 7.30 -39.28
N LEU A 39 34.69 6.01 -39.32
CA LEU A 39 34.59 5.13 -38.15
C LEU A 39 35.21 5.77 -36.87
N GLY A 40 36.23 6.62 -37.04
CA GLY A 40 36.84 7.41 -35.96
C GLY A 40 35.98 8.55 -35.41
N THR A 41 35.22 9.28 -36.25
CA THR A 41 34.28 10.31 -35.76
C THR A 41 33.08 9.69 -35.05
N LEU A 42 32.58 8.55 -35.55
CA LEU A 42 31.53 7.78 -34.89
C LEU A 42 32.02 7.20 -33.55
N GLN A 43 33.24 6.65 -33.49
CA GLN A 43 33.85 6.17 -32.24
C GLN A 43 34.07 7.29 -31.22
N SER A 44 34.47 8.50 -31.65
CA SER A 44 34.61 9.65 -30.77
C SER A 44 33.27 10.14 -30.22
N GLN A 45 32.22 10.13 -31.03
CA GLN A 45 30.86 10.45 -30.58
C GLN A 45 30.34 9.38 -29.61
N ILE A 46 30.56 8.09 -29.88
CA ILE A 46 30.21 6.98 -28.99
C ILE A 46 30.96 7.10 -27.65
N ALA A 47 32.26 7.41 -27.67
CA ALA A 47 33.05 7.62 -26.44
C ALA A 47 32.55 8.82 -25.62
N THR A 48 32.18 9.91 -26.29
CA THR A 48 31.62 11.10 -25.63
C THR A 48 30.24 10.84 -25.04
N LEU A 49 29.40 10.10 -25.75
CA LEU A 49 28.09 9.66 -25.27
C LEU A 49 28.21 8.69 -24.10
N LEU A 50 29.14 7.73 -24.15
CA LEU A 50 29.44 6.81 -23.04
C LEU A 50 29.93 7.56 -21.80
N ALA A 51 30.81 8.56 -21.96
CA ALA A 51 31.24 9.41 -20.85
C ALA A 51 30.09 10.21 -20.23
N ARG A 52 29.15 10.71 -21.05
CA ARG A 52 27.93 11.38 -20.55
C ARG A 52 26.99 10.41 -19.85
N VAL A 53 26.82 9.18 -20.36
CA VAL A 53 26.00 8.14 -19.71
C VAL A 53 26.61 7.74 -18.38
N LEU A 54 27.93 7.56 -18.30
CA LEU A 54 28.64 7.29 -17.03
C LEU A 54 28.52 8.48 -16.06
N GLY A 55 28.62 9.70 -16.55
CA GLY A 55 28.39 10.92 -15.75
C GLY A 55 26.96 11.03 -15.24
N LEU A 56 25.96 10.70 -16.07
CA LEU A 56 24.55 10.66 -15.65
C LEU A 56 24.26 9.48 -14.73
N GLN A 57 24.89 8.32 -14.92
CA GLN A 57 24.85 7.19 -13.99
C GLN A 57 25.50 7.56 -12.65
N SER A 58 26.57 8.37 -12.64
CA SER A 58 27.17 8.88 -11.39
C SER A 58 26.29 9.93 -10.70
N LYS A 59 25.51 10.72 -11.45
CA LYS A 59 24.53 11.67 -10.90
C LYS A 59 23.24 10.97 -10.44
N ILE A 60 22.80 9.94 -11.15
CA ILE A 60 21.71 9.04 -10.73
C ILE A 60 22.15 8.24 -9.52
N ALA A 61 23.42 7.81 -9.43
CA ALA A 61 23.98 7.27 -8.20
C ALA A 61 23.96 8.33 -7.11
N ALA A 62 24.40 9.57 -7.33
CA ALA A 62 24.33 10.64 -6.32
C ALA A 62 22.90 11.07 -5.92
N LEU A 63 21.89 10.85 -6.79
CA LEU A 63 20.47 11.14 -6.52
C LEU A 63 19.70 9.92 -5.96
N ASN A 64 20.17 8.69 -6.21
CA ASN A 64 19.68 7.43 -5.62
C ASN A 64 20.56 6.94 -4.46
N ILE A 65 21.50 7.76 -3.99
CA ILE A 65 22.40 7.48 -2.88
C ILE A 65 22.54 8.77 -2.07
N SER A 66 21.66 8.99 -1.10
CA SER A 66 22.17 9.41 0.21
C SER A 66 22.73 8.15 0.87
N ALA A 67 23.99 7.84 0.55
CA ALA A 67 24.76 6.82 1.23
C ALA A 67 24.94 7.28 2.66
N ASP A 68 24.24 6.62 3.57
CA ASP A 68 24.88 6.13 4.78
C ASP A 68 25.03 4.61 4.65
N THR A 69 25.76 4.16 3.62
CA THR A 69 26.09 2.74 3.41
C THR A 69 27.00 2.19 4.51
N ASN A 70 27.27 2.96 5.56
CA ASN A 70 27.92 2.46 6.77
C ASN A 70 27.33 3.08 8.04
N PHE A 71 25.99 3.15 8.13
CA PHE A 71 25.36 3.39 9.43
C PHE A 71 25.84 2.32 10.41
N CYS A 72 26.66 2.77 11.36
CA CYS A 72 27.17 1.97 12.44
C CYS A 72 27.02 2.74 13.76
N TYR A 73 26.51 2.07 14.77
CA TYR A 73 26.23 2.68 16.07
C TYR A 73 26.17 1.60 17.15
N PHE A 74 26.70 1.91 18.34
CA PHE A 74 26.62 1.04 19.51
C PHE A 74 25.64 1.63 20.53
N PHE A 75 24.48 1.00 20.68
CA PHE A 75 23.42 1.37 21.59
C PHE A 75 23.75 0.95 23.02
N THR A 76 23.74 1.92 23.94
CA THR A 76 24.14 1.78 25.34
C THR A 76 23.04 2.20 26.33
N LYS A 77 22.04 2.98 25.89
CA LYS A 77 20.93 3.44 26.74
C LYS A 77 19.65 2.70 26.42
N ASN A 78 18.86 2.44 27.46
CA ASN A 78 17.50 1.98 27.24
C ASN A 78 16.69 3.16 26.71
N LEU A 79 15.91 2.94 25.66
CA LEU A 79 15.08 3.99 25.05
C LEU A 79 13.59 3.62 25.13
N LYS A 80 12.77 4.61 25.48
CA LYS A 80 11.29 4.52 25.54
C LYS A 80 10.63 5.72 24.87
N LEU A 81 9.32 5.61 24.68
CA LEU A 81 8.47 6.72 24.24
C LEU A 81 8.73 7.99 25.06
N GLY A 82 8.91 9.11 24.35
CA GLY A 82 9.20 10.42 24.93
C GLY A 82 10.70 10.75 25.06
N ASP A 83 11.59 9.77 24.98
CA ASP A 83 13.04 10.01 25.00
C ASP A 83 13.50 10.82 23.78
N LYS A 84 14.56 11.61 23.94
CA LYS A 84 15.11 12.48 22.88
C LYS A 84 16.62 12.42 22.83
N GLY A 85 17.19 12.69 21.66
CA GLY A 85 18.63 12.90 21.48
C GLY A 85 19.28 11.97 20.45
N ASP A 86 20.61 12.00 20.38
CA ASP A 86 21.38 11.39 19.30
C ASP A 86 21.21 9.87 19.21
N GLU A 87 20.99 9.21 20.35
CA GLU A 87 20.76 7.75 20.38
C GLU A 87 19.38 7.37 19.83
N VAL A 88 18.40 8.27 19.95
CA VAL A 88 17.09 8.13 19.28
C VAL A 88 17.25 8.38 17.77
N VAL A 89 18.07 9.35 17.37
CA VAL A 89 18.39 9.57 15.94
C VAL A 89 19.07 8.33 15.34
N ALA A 90 20.03 7.74 16.05
CA ALA A 90 20.67 6.50 15.65
C ALA A 90 19.66 5.34 15.56
N LEU A 91 18.75 5.23 16.54
CA LEU A 91 17.69 4.22 16.52
C LEU A 91 16.81 4.39 15.28
N THR A 92 16.35 5.61 14.98
CA THR A 92 15.48 5.84 13.82
C THR A 92 16.20 5.58 12.50
N LYS A 93 17.50 5.87 12.39
CA LYS A 93 18.33 5.45 11.24
C LYS A 93 18.39 3.93 11.08
N ALA A 94 18.58 3.18 12.17
CA ALA A 94 18.55 1.73 12.14
C ALA A 94 17.19 1.19 11.67
N LEU A 95 16.09 1.77 12.16
CA LEU A 95 14.73 1.37 11.81
C LEU A 95 14.37 1.70 10.36
N VAL A 96 14.83 2.83 9.83
CA VAL A 96 14.72 3.15 8.40
C VAL A 96 15.46 2.11 7.55
N LYS A 97 16.67 1.71 7.96
CA LYS A 97 17.45 0.68 7.26
C LYS A 97 16.78 -0.71 7.27
N GLU A 98 15.96 -0.98 8.28
CA GLU A 98 15.13 -2.18 8.36
C GLU A 98 13.81 -2.09 7.57
N ASN A 99 13.55 -0.96 6.91
CA ASN A 99 12.29 -0.60 6.25
C ASN A 99 11.08 -0.56 7.19
N LEU A 100 11.30 -0.21 8.46
CA LEU A 100 10.26 -0.16 9.50
C LEU A 100 9.82 1.26 9.85
N LEU A 101 10.52 2.27 9.34
CA LEU A 101 10.23 3.69 9.57
C LEU A 101 10.52 4.50 8.31
N THR A 102 9.70 5.51 8.03
CA THR A 102 9.89 6.44 6.91
C THR A 102 10.48 7.76 7.42
N GLY A 103 11.81 7.83 7.45
CA GLY A 103 12.57 9.00 7.91
C GLY A 103 13.09 8.90 9.34
N THR A 104 13.95 9.86 9.70
CA THR A 104 14.60 9.90 11.02
C THR A 104 13.93 10.92 11.94
N SER A 105 13.90 10.63 13.24
CA SER A 105 13.38 11.53 14.28
C SER A 105 14.39 11.64 15.43
N ASN A 106 14.47 12.80 16.06
CA ASN A 106 15.23 13.00 17.30
C ASN A 106 14.38 12.79 18.56
N VAL A 107 13.10 12.46 18.40
CA VAL A 107 12.16 12.14 19.47
C VAL A 107 11.67 10.71 19.26
N PHE A 108 11.64 9.94 20.34
CA PHE A 108 11.04 8.62 20.35
C PHE A 108 9.52 8.84 20.45
N ASP A 109 8.92 9.15 19.31
CA ASP A 109 7.48 9.36 19.17
C ASP A 109 6.75 8.04 18.87
N ILE A 110 5.43 8.13 18.67
CA ILE A 110 4.59 6.97 18.43
C ILE A 110 4.97 6.19 17.16
N LYS A 111 5.53 6.88 16.13
CA LYS A 111 5.99 6.24 14.89
C LYS A 111 7.27 5.45 15.16
N VAL A 112 8.19 6.02 15.94
CA VAL A 112 9.40 5.31 16.39
C VAL A 112 9.03 4.09 17.24
N LEU A 113 8.03 4.21 18.12
CA LEU A 113 7.54 3.10 18.93
C LEU A 113 7.02 1.94 18.10
N ARG A 114 6.17 2.21 17.09
CA ARG A 114 5.70 1.19 16.13
C ARG A 114 6.85 0.51 15.42
N ALA A 115 7.80 1.30 14.92
CA ALA A 115 8.94 0.78 14.21
C ALA A 115 9.80 -0.12 15.10
N VAL A 116 9.96 0.22 16.39
CA VAL A 116 10.63 -0.64 17.38
C VAL A 116 9.84 -1.92 17.63
N LEU A 117 8.51 -1.87 17.77
CA LEU A 117 7.68 -3.06 17.92
C LEU A 117 7.83 -4.01 16.73
N ALA A 118 7.72 -3.48 15.52
CA ALA A 118 7.91 -4.24 14.30
C ALA A 118 9.33 -4.85 14.23
N PHE A 119 10.34 -4.12 14.69
CA PHE A 119 11.72 -4.65 14.79
C PHE A 119 11.81 -5.81 15.77
N GLN A 120 11.17 -5.70 16.93
CA GLN A 120 11.16 -6.74 17.96
C GLN A 120 10.45 -8.01 17.48
N VAL A 121 9.32 -7.87 16.80
CA VAL A 121 8.58 -8.98 16.20
C VAL A 121 9.39 -9.63 15.06
N LYS A 122 10.02 -8.82 14.19
CA LYS A 122 10.90 -9.30 13.12
C LYS A 122 12.05 -10.16 13.65
N TYR A 123 12.62 -9.79 14.80
CA TYR A 123 13.73 -10.51 15.45
C TYR A 123 13.30 -11.23 16.74
N LYS A 124 12.05 -11.73 16.77
CA LYS A 124 11.43 -12.32 17.97
C LYS A 124 12.26 -13.41 18.66
N ASN A 125 12.94 -14.27 17.89
CA ASN A 125 13.74 -15.36 18.44
C ASN A 125 14.92 -14.85 19.27
N ASP A 126 15.48 -13.70 18.90
CA ASP A 126 16.63 -13.10 19.58
C ASP A 126 16.21 -12.13 20.69
N ILE A 127 15.00 -11.55 20.61
CA ILE A 127 14.59 -10.44 21.49
C ILE A 127 13.52 -10.84 22.50
N LEU A 128 12.53 -11.62 22.08
CA LEU A 128 11.28 -11.81 22.84
C LEU A 128 11.28 -13.03 23.76
N GLY A 129 12.28 -13.91 23.68
CA GLY A 129 12.45 -15.03 24.62
C GLY A 129 11.19 -15.92 24.73
N GLY A 130 10.44 -16.08 23.64
CA GLY A 130 9.18 -16.84 23.61
C GLY A 130 7.90 -16.01 23.74
N LYS A 131 7.98 -14.68 23.93
CA LYS A 131 6.81 -13.79 23.85
C LYS A 131 6.38 -13.55 22.41
N THR A 132 5.07 -13.42 22.19
CA THR A 132 4.47 -13.23 20.85
C THR A 132 4.44 -11.77 20.40
N SER A 133 4.55 -10.81 21.32
CA SER A 133 4.49 -9.37 21.03
C SER A 133 5.69 -8.60 21.59
N GLY A 134 6.11 -7.57 20.86
CA GLY A 134 7.14 -6.62 21.29
C GLY A 134 6.66 -5.75 22.47
N THR A 135 7.62 -5.19 23.21
CA THR A 135 7.34 -4.26 24.32
C THR A 135 7.41 -2.79 23.89
N GLY A 136 7.95 -2.51 22.70
CA GLY A 136 8.24 -1.16 22.23
C GLY A 136 9.38 -0.46 22.98
N PHE A 137 9.90 -1.10 24.02
CA PHE A 137 11.02 -0.62 24.81
C PHE A 137 12.34 -1.17 24.27
N VAL A 138 13.30 -0.27 24.00
CA VAL A 138 14.64 -0.66 23.54
C VAL A 138 15.48 -1.03 24.75
N ALA A 139 15.20 -2.21 25.32
CA ALA A 139 15.92 -2.78 26.46
C ALA A 139 17.18 -3.55 26.04
N THR A 140 17.83 -4.23 26.99
CA THR A 140 19.05 -5.02 26.76
C THR A 140 18.98 -6.00 25.59
N MET A 141 17.89 -6.76 25.42
CA MET A 141 17.76 -7.71 24.31
C MET A 141 17.64 -7.00 22.95
N THR A 142 16.78 -5.98 22.86
CA THR A 142 16.61 -5.15 21.64
C THR A 142 17.93 -4.48 21.25
N ARG A 143 18.66 -3.90 22.22
CA ARG A 143 19.98 -3.31 22.02
C ARG A 143 21.01 -4.34 21.61
N GLY A 144 20.98 -5.53 22.21
CA GLY A 144 21.82 -6.65 21.85
C GLY A 144 21.69 -6.99 20.37
N LYS A 145 20.44 -7.08 19.87
CA LYS A 145 20.18 -7.31 18.45
C LYS A 145 20.59 -6.12 17.57
N LEU A 146 20.25 -4.89 17.95
CA LEU A 146 20.66 -3.68 17.23
C LEU A 146 22.19 -3.59 17.12
N ASN A 147 22.92 -3.86 18.20
CA ASN A 147 24.38 -3.87 18.22
C ASN A 147 24.95 -5.02 17.39
N ALA A 148 24.35 -6.20 17.42
CA ALA A 148 24.79 -7.29 16.54
C ALA A 148 24.71 -6.92 15.06
N LEU A 149 23.69 -6.14 14.67
CA LEU A 149 23.49 -5.68 13.29
C LEU A 149 24.34 -4.44 12.94
N TYR A 150 24.50 -3.50 13.88
CA TYR A 150 24.95 -2.14 13.59
C TYR A 150 26.19 -1.69 14.35
N ALA A 151 26.76 -2.46 15.28
CA ALA A 151 27.94 -2.03 16.04
C ALA A 151 29.25 -2.04 15.24
N LYS A 152 29.30 -2.68 14.06
CA LYS A 152 30.52 -2.88 13.30
C LYS A 152 30.82 -1.67 12.41
N CYS A 153 31.51 -0.68 12.96
CA CYS A 153 32.10 0.40 12.16
C CYS A 153 33.40 -0.08 11.49
N PRO A 154 33.68 0.29 10.23
CA PRO A 154 35.02 0.14 9.66
C PRO A 154 35.99 0.97 10.48
N VAL A 155 36.96 0.30 11.12
CA VAL A 155 38.11 0.98 11.68
C VAL A 155 38.99 1.36 10.50
N THR A 156 39.21 2.65 10.25
CA THR A 156 40.26 3.12 9.36
C THR A 156 41.61 2.73 9.98
N GLN A 157 42.10 1.53 9.66
CA GLN A 157 43.52 1.25 9.77
C GLN A 157 44.22 1.93 8.60
N ALA A 158 44.86 3.06 8.88
CA ALA A 158 45.88 3.60 7.99
C ALA A 158 47.10 2.66 8.04
N THR A 159 47.17 1.71 7.10
CA THR A 159 48.40 0.96 6.81
C THR A 159 48.60 0.86 5.29
N ASN A 160 49.77 1.35 4.87
CA ASN A 160 50.25 1.39 3.50
C ASN A 160 50.28 -0.01 2.86
N ALA A 161 49.43 -0.27 1.86
CA ALA A 161 49.59 -1.39 0.93
C ALA A 161 48.78 -1.21 -0.37
N GLN A 162 48.89 -0.06 -1.04
CA GLN A 162 48.27 0.16 -2.36
C GLN A 162 49.23 0.78 -3.39
N SER A 163 50.50 0.39 -3.34
CA SER A 163 51.49 0.73 -4.37
C SER A 163 52.06 -0.49 -5.12
N ALA A 164 51.55 -1.71 -4.88
CA ALA A 164 52.05 -2.92 -5.54
C ALA A 164 51.15 -3.51 -6.65
N GLN A 165 49.89 -3.06 -6.80
CA GLN A 165 49.00 -3.57 -7.87
C GLN A 165 48.99 -2.72 -9.15
N VAL A 166 49.58 -1.53 -9.13
CA VAL A 166 49.65 -0.63 -10.30
C VAL A 166 50.78 -1.02 -11.27
N ALA A 167 51.82 -1.73 -10.80
CA ALA A 167 52.93 -2.18 -11.63
C ALA A 167 52.61 -3.44 -12.49
N ALA A 168 51.54 -4.18 -12.19
CA ALA A 168 51.19 -5.41 -12.90
C ALA A 168 50.34 -5.19 -14.17
N ILE A 169 49.70 -4.02 -14.31
CA ILE A 169 48.82 -3.72 -15.45
C ILE A 169 49.60 -3.08 -16.62
N ILE A 170 50.79 -2.54 -16.37
CA ILE A 170 51.62 -1.89 -17.40
C ILE A 170 52.36 -2.91 -18.30
N ASN A 171 52.53 -4.17 -17.87
CA ASN A 171 53.29 -5.19 -18.61
C ASN A 171 52.46 -6.08 -19.56
N SER A 172 51.14 -5.93 -19.66
CA SER A 172 50.32 -6.71 -20.62
C SER A 172 50.07 -5.98 -21.95
N VAL A 173 50.61 -4.79 -22.12
CA VAL A 173 50.61 -4.04 -23.40
C VAL A 173 51.96 -4.24 -24.10
N SER A 174 52.22 -5.45 -24.60
CA SER A 174 53.26 -5.73 -25.62
C SER A 174 53.15 -7.16 -26.12
N THR A 175 52.42 -7.37 -27.22
CA THR A 175 52.93 -8.05 -28.44
C THR A 175 51.86 -8.09 -29.53
N THR A 176 52.37 -7.97 -30.75
CA THR A 176 51.80 -7.60 -32.04
C THR A 176 51.04 -8.69 -32.81
N ASN A 177 50.10 -8.24 -33.66
CA ASN A 177 49.76 -8.68 -35.03
C ASN A 177 49.94 -10.14 -35.46
N SER A 178 48.89 -10.72 -36.06
CA SER A 178 48.91 -11.06 -37.49
C SER A 178 47.54 -11.47 -38.08
N VAL A 179 47.46 -11.18 -39.37
CA VAL A 179 46.37 -11.21 -40.35
C VAL A 179 45.93 -12.64 -40.73
N SER A 180 44.65 -12.88 -41.03
CA SER A 180 44.20 -13.26 -42.38
C SER A 180 42.73 -13.73 -42.45
N SER A 181 42.23 -13.63 -43.68
CA SER A 181 40.86 -13.52 -44.19
C SER A 181 40.36 -14.80 -44.88
N ASN A 182 39.06 -15.05 -44.86
CA ASN A 182 38.18 -15.40 -46.01
C ASN A 182 36.79 -15.82 -45.48
N SER A 183 35.67 -15.19 -45.86
CA SER A 183 34.93 -15.26 -47.14
C SER A 183 34.24 -16.61 -47.39
N THR A 184 32.91 -16.66 -47.24
CA THR A 184 31.89 -16.89 -48.31
C THR A 184 30.59 -17.53 -47.78
N ASN A 185 29.47 -16.87 -48.13
CA ASN A 185 28.25 -17.38 -48.78
C ASN A 185 27.57 -18.69 -48.29
N SER A 186 26.27 -18.62 -47.98
CA SER A 186 25.17 -19.26 -48.76
C SER A 186 23.87 -19.38 -47.96
N THR A 187 22.77 -19.22 -48.69
CA THR A 187 21.35 -19.07 -48.32
C THR A 187 20.58 -20.39 -48.21
N THR A 188 19.28 -20.25 -47.85
CA THR A 188 18.10 -21.13 -48.09
C THR A 188 17.94 -22.37 -47.20
N ASP A 189 16.75 -22.85 -46.83
CA ASP A 189 15.33 -22.44 -46.92
C ASP A 189 14.56 -23.50 -46.09
N SER A 190 13.34 -23.21 -45.63
CA SER A 190 12.47 -24.19 -44.97
C SER A 190 11.03 -24.09 -45.47
N SER A 191 10.52 -25.27 -45.83
CA SER A 191 9.13 -25.75 -45.77
C SER A 191 8.16 -25.44 -46.92
N ALA A 192 8.11 -26.40 -47.85
CA ALA A 192 6.97 -27.28 -48.19
C ALA A 192 5.54 -26.71 -48.28
N THR A 193 5.03 -26.76 -49.52
CA THR A 193 3.65 -26.68 -50.01
C THR A 193 2.76 -27.88 -49.64
N TYR A 194 1.44 -27.62 -49.46
CA TYR A 194 0.38 -28.56 -49.83
C TYR A 194 -0.74 -27.80 -50.59
N ASN A 195 -1.23 -28.42 -51.67
CA ASN A 195 -2.07 -27.85 -52.72
C ASN A 195 -3.51 -28.38 -52.58
N SER A 196 -4.52 -27.56 -52.91
CA SER A 196 -5.82 -28.01 -53.43
C SER A 196 -6.43 -26.93 -54.32
N SER A 197 -6.56 -27.22 -55.62
CA SER A 197 -7.25 -26.40 -56.62
C SER A 197 -8.67 -26.91 -56.85
N THR A 198 -9.62 -26.02 -57.17
CA THR A 198 -10.33 -25.93 -58.48
C THR A 198 -11.39 -24.82 -58.43
N GLY A 199 -11.52 -24.06 -59.53
CA GLY A 199 -12.32 -22.85 -59.62
C GLY A 199 -13.80 -23.01 -60.00
N GLY A 200 -14.48 -21.87 -60.09
CA GLY A 200 -15.83 -21.74 -60.65
C GLY A 200 -16.37 -20.32 -60.43
N ASN A 201 -16.54 -19.55 -61.50
CA ASN A 201 -17.11 -18.21 -61.52
C ASN A 201 -18.64 -18.31 -61.74
N GLY A 202 -19.46 -17.62 -60.94
CA GLY A 202 -20.90 -17.49 -61.22
C GLY A 202 -21.77 -17.03 -60.05
N GLY A 203 -22.33 -15.82 -60.16
CA GLY A 203 -23.61 -15.43 -59.54
C GLY A 203 -23.54 -14.78 -58.16
N THR A 204 -23.53 -13.44 -58.09
CA THR A 204 -23.89 -12.71 -56.87
C THR A 204 -25.41 -12.70 -56.71
N THR A 205 -25.96 -13.62 -55.94
CA THR A 205 -27.27 -13.44 -55.29
C THR A 205 -27.02 -12.95 -53.88
N ASN A 206 -27.35 -11.68 -53.60
CA ASN A 206 -27.41 -11.18 -52.23
C ASN A 206 -28.62 -11.80 -51.54
N THR A 207 -28.42 -12.98 -50.95
CA THR A 207 -29.35 -13.56 -49.99
C THR A 207 -29.14 -12.80 -48.69
N THR A 208 -30.06 -11.92 -48.32
CA THR A 208 -30.09 -11.31 -46.98
C THR A 208 -30.44 -12.39 -45.97
N VAL A 209 -29.42 -13.07 -45.46
CA VAL A 209 -29.58 -13.93 -44.29
C VAL A 209 -29.72 -13.00 -43.10
N THR A 210 -30.95 -12.82 -42.60
CA THR A 210 -31.17 -12.31 -41.25
C THR A 210 -30.72 -13.40 -40.28
N GLU A 211 -29.43 -13.40 -39.94
CA GLU A 211 -28.93 -14.14 -38.78
C GLU A 211 -29.53 -13.48 -37.53
N THR A 212 -30.39 -14.22 -36.83
CA THR A 212 -30.74 -13.91 -35.44
C THR A 212 -29.49 -14.17 -34.60
N VAL A 213 -28.64 -13.15 -34.43
CA VAL A 213 -27.55 -13.17 -33.44
C VAL A 213 -28.20 -13.21 -32.07
N THR A 214 -28.23 -14.39 -31.44
CA THR A 214 -28.61 -14.50 -30.03
C THR A 214 -27.57 -13.77 -29.19
N ALA A 215 -28.02 -12.85 -28.33
CA ALA A 215 -27.13 -12.15 -27.42
C ALA A 215 -26.43 -13.17 -26.52
N GLN A 216 -25.09 -13.21 -26.56
CA GLN A 216 -24.30 -14.10 -25.72
C GLN A 216 -24.00 -13.42 -24.38
N ALA A 217 -24.14 -14.16 -23.28
CA ALA A 217 -23.71 -13.70 -21.97
C ALA A 217 -22.22 -13.30 -21.98
N PRO A 218 -21.82 -12.28 -21.20
CA PRO A 218 -20.44 -11.87 -21.13
C PRO A 218 -19.53 -12.97 -20.53
N ALA A 219 -18.22 -12.90 -20.80
CA ALA A 219 -17.25 -13.75 -20.12
C ALA A 219 -17.21 -13.40 -18.62
N ALA A 220 -16.91 -14.39 -17.77
CA ALA A 220 -16.78 -14.17 -16.34
C ALA A 220 -15.54 -13.32 -16.01
N PRO A 221 -15.59 -12.51 -14.94
CA PRO A 221 -14.39 -11.92 -14.36
C PRO A 221 -13.39 -13.02 -13.95
N GLU A 222 -12.11 -12.86 -14.25
CA GLU A 222 -11.07 -13.80 -13.81
C GLU A 222 -10.22 -13.21 -12.68
N THR A 223 -9.40 -14.06 -12.05
CA THR A 223 -8.38 -13.63 -11.06
C THR A 223 -8.93 -12.80 -9.90
N LEU A 224 -10.13 -13.13 -9.39
CA LEU A 224 -10.61 -12.53 -8.14
C LEU A 224 -9.61 -12.81 -7.02
N VAL A 225 -9.14 -11.75 -6.37
CA VAL A 225 -8.33 -11.78 -5.15
C VAL A 225 -9.10 -11.04 -4.07
N ALA A 226 -9.27 -11.67 -2.93
CA ALA A 226 -9.80 -11.05 -1.72
C ALA A 226 -8.67 -10.84 -0.72
N THR A 227 -8.50 -9.62 -0.23
CA THR A 227 -7.49 -9.24 0.74
C THR A 227 -8.17 -8.62 1.95
N VAL A 228 -7.95 -9.19 3.11
CA VAL A 228 -8.50 -8.68 4.37
C VAL A 228 -7.65 -7.50 4.80
N THR A 229 -8.28 -6.34 4.99
CA THR A 229 -7.61 -5.09 5.38
C THR A 229 -8.08 -4.59 6.74
N GLY A 230 -8.94 -5.35 7.42
CA GLY A 230 -9.56 -4.96 8.67
C GLY A 230 -10.41 -6.06 9.30
N SER A 231 -10.87 -5.81 10.52
CA SER A 231 -11.86 -6.65 11.19
C SER A 231 -13.21 -6.63 10.48
N ARG A 232 -13.50 -5.57 9.73
CA ARG A 232 -14.76 -5.41 8.98
C ARG A 232 -14.55 -5.09 7.51
N GLN A 233 -13.32 -5.26 7.02
CA GLN A 233 -12.93 -4.82 5.69
C GLN A 233 -12.29 -5.92 4.85
N VAL A 234 -12.82 -6.12 3.65
CA VAL A 234 -12.24 -7.01 2.64
C VAL A 234 -12.16 -6.26 1.31
N GLN A 235 -10.93 -6.05 0.84
CA GLN A 235 -10.66 -5.53 -0.49
C GLN A 235 -10.73 -6.65 -1.53
N LEU A 236 -11.64 -6.51 -2.48
CA LEU A 236 -11.75 -7.36 -3.65
C LEU A 236 -11.10 -6.68 -4.84
N ASN A 237 -10.32 -7.42 -5.61
CA ASN A 237 -9.76 -7.02 -6.90
C ASN A 237 -9.98 -8.15 -7.91
N TRP A 238 -10.40 -7.82 -9.12
CA TRP A 238 -10.58 -8.80 -10.19
C TRP A 238 -10.07 -8.24 -11.52
N ASN A 239 -9.88 -9.12 -12.49
CA ASN A 239 -9.66 -8.69 -13.87
C ASN A 239 -10.97 -8.83 -14.66
N ALA A 240 -11.11 -8.01 -15.69
CA ALA A 240 -12.22 -8.08 -16.63
C ALA A 240 -11.74 -8.50 -18.04
N ARG A 241 -10.55 -9.13 -18.15
CA ARG A 241 -9.94 -9.46 -19.46
C ARG A 241 -10.60 -10.69 -20.07
N GLY A 242 -10.88 -10.63 -21.38
CA GLY A 242 -11.45 -11.74 -22.15
C GLY A 242 -12.65 -11.37 -23.03
N THR A 243 -13.11 -10.12 -23.03
CA THR A 243 -14.33 -9.73 -23.75
C THR A 243 -14.10 -8.84 -24.95
N THR A 244 -14.60 -9.31 -26.08
CA THR A 244 -15.11 -8.45 -27.15
C THR A 244 -16.40 -7.79 -26.67
N GLY A 245 -16.32 -6.50 -26.32
CA GLY A 245 -17.47 -5.66 -25.95
C GLY A 245 -17.61 -5.44 -24.45
N GLU A 246 -17.70 -4.17 -24.07
CA GLU A 246 -17.81 -3.65 -22.70
C GLU A 246 -18.99 -4.27 -21.94
N PHE A 247 -18.79 -4.50 -20.64
CA PHE A 247 -19.84 -4.96 -19.71
C PHE A 247 -20.62 -3.76 -19.17
N ASP A 248 -21.87 -3.96 -18.76
CA ASP A 248 -22.70 -2.88 -18.19
C ASP A 248 -22.38 -2.69 -16.70
N THR A 249 -22.30 -3.78 -15.94
CA THR A 249 -22.04 -3.78 -14.50
C THR A 249 -21.35 -5.07 -14.05
N PHE A 250 -20.86 -5.07 -12.82
CA PHE A 250 -20.43 -6.25 -12.09
C PHE A 250 -21.31 -6.48 -10.87
N GLY A 251 -21.73 -7.72 -10.62
CA GLY A 251 -22.38 -8.11 -9.37
C GLY A 251 -21.36 -8.71 -8.41
N ILE A 252 -21.30 -8.18 -7.20
CA ILE A 252 -20.40 -8.66 -6.14
C ILE A 252 -21.26 -9.42 -5.14
N GLU A 253 -20.98 -10.71 -4.98
CA GLU A 253 -21.69 -11.55 -4.03
C GLU A 253 -20.77 -12.05 -2.92
N ARG A 254 -21.35 -12.18 -1.73
CA ARG A 254 -20.73 -12.71 -0.52
C ARG A 254 -21.62 -13.81 0.05
N LYS A 255 -21.00 -14.85 0.60
CA LYS A 255 -21.67 -15.80 1.49
C LYS A 255 -20.89 -15.99 2.78
N LEU A 256 -21.60 -16.36 3.84
CA LEU A 256 -21.00 -16.74 5.12
C LEU A 256 -20.33 -18.13 5.00
N GLY A 257 -19.17 -18.27 5.62
CA GLY A 257 -18.41 -19.51 5.70
C GLY A 257 -17.54 -19.80 4.48
N VAL A 258 -16.94 -21.00 4.50
CA VAL A 258 -16.08 -21.53 3.44
C VAL A 258 -16.88 -21.90 2.19
N GLU A 259 -16.18 -22.21 1.10
CA GLU A 259 -16.83 -22.61 -0.16
C GLU A 259 -17.82 -23.77 0.00
N THR A 260 -17.55 -24.72 0.89
CA THR A 260 -18.41 -25.89 1.16
C THR A 260 -19.56 -25.62 2.13
N SER A 261 -19.62 -24.45 2.77
CA SER A 261 -20.74 -24.08 3.64
C SER A 261 -22.05 -23.99 2.86
N SER A 262 -23.16 -24.43 3.47
CA SER A 262 -24.50 -24.46 2.87
C SER A 262 -25.18 -23.09 2.79
N ASN A 263 -24.54 -22.04 3.29
CA ASN A 263 -25.04 -20.67 3.21
C ASN A 263 -25.13 -20.21 1.74
N ASP A 264 -26.21 -19.52 1.43
CA ASP A 264 -26.42 -18.93 0.12
C ASP A 264 -25.56 -17.69 -0.09
N PHE A 265 -25.25 -17.41 -1.34
CA PHE A 265 -24.66 -16.14 -1.75
C PHE A 265 -25.75 -15.07 -1.83
N SER A 266 -25.43 -13.87 -1.37
CA SER A 266 -26.23 -12.67 -1.59
C SER A 266 -25.38 -11.61 -2.29
N GLU A 267 -25.99 -10.89 -3.23
CA GLU A 267 -25.37 -9.69 -3.81
C GLU A 267 -25.26 -8.60 -2.75
N ILE A 268 -24.05 -8.12 -2.53
CA ILE A 268 -23.73 -7.07 -1.55
C ILE A 268 -23.46 -5.73 -2.22
N ALA A 269 -23.15 -5.73 -3.51
CA ALA A 269 -22.95 -4.51 -4.29
C ALA A 269 -23.03 -4.79 -5.80
N SER A 270 -23.40 -3.74 -6.54
CA SER A 270 -23.24 -3.68 -7.98
C SER A 270 -22.24 -2.58 -8.32
N ALA A 271 -21.23 -2.89 -9.13
CA ALA A 271 -20.22 -1.94 -9.57
C ALA A 271 -20.43 -1.57 -11.04
N GLY A 272 -20.18 -0.30 -11.36
CA GLY A 272 -20.32 0.21 -12.72
C GLY A 272 -19.30 -0.39 -13.71
N PRO A 273 -19.45 -0.07 -15.00
CA PRO A 273 -18.55 -0.56 -16.04
C PRO A 273 -17.11 -0.12 -15.76
N HIS A 274 -16.14 -0.94 -16.18
CA HIS A 274 -14.69 -0.75 -15.96
C HIS A 274 -14.21 -0.77 -14.50
N THR A 275 -15.09 -0.99 -13.52
CA THR A 275 -14.68 -1.19 -12.13
C THR A 275 -14.03 -2.56 -11.96
N VAL A 276 -12.85 -2.59 -11.33
CA VAL A 276 -12.05 -3.82 -11.12
C VAL A 276 -11.71 -4.05 -9.64
N SER A 277 -12.32 -3.27 -8.76
CA SER A 277 -12.09 -3.33 -7.32
C SER A 277 -13.33 -2.92 -6.53
N PHE A 278 -13.55 -3.54 -5.38
CA PHE A 278 -14.61 -3.21 -4.44
C PHE A 278 -14.14 -3.49 -3.02
N THR A 279 -14.46 -2.62 -2.07
CA THR A 279 -14.16 -2.83 -0.65
C THR A 279 -15.46 -3.14 0.08
N ASP A 280 -15.59 -4.36 0.58
CA ASP A 280 -16.64 -4.69 1.54
C ASP A 280 -16.26 -4.08 2.89
N ILE A 281 -17.09 -3.19 3.44
CA ILE A 281 -16.89 -2.53 4.74
C ILE A 281 -17.92 -2.96 5.79
N HIS A 282 -18.74 -3.97 5.48
CA HIS A 282 -19.82 -4.48 6.32
C HIS A 282 -19.63 -5.97 6.60
N ALA A 283 -18.38 -6.44 6.62
CA ALA A 283 -18.05 -7.78 7.09
C ALA A 283 -18.03 -7.79 8.62
N GLU A 284 -18.37 -8.93 9.22
CA GLU A 284 -18.24 -9.09 10.67
C GLU A 284 -16.81 -9.49 11.06
N PRO A 285 -16.32 -9.11 12.26
CA PRO A 285 -15.02 -9.55 12.77
C PRO A 285 -14.89 -11.07 12.93
N ASP A 286 -13.66 -11.57 12.80
CA ASP A 286 -13.28 -12.98 12.94
C ASP A 286 -14.21 -13.97 12.21
N THR A 287 -14.69 -13.56 11.03
CA THR A 287 -15.75 -14.27 10.30
C THR A 287 -15.24 -14.70 8.93
N GLN A 288 -15.47 -15.98 8.62
CA GLN A 288 -15.17 -16.52 7.30
C GLN A 288 -16.23 -16.11 6.29
N TYR A 289 -15.78 -15.61 5.14
CA TYR A 289 -16.63 -15.29 4.00
C TYR A 289 -16.05 -15.88 2.72
N THR A 290 -16.94 -16.22 1.79
CA THR A 290 -16.58 -16.57 0.43
C THR A 290 -17.18 -15.57 -0.54
N TYR A 291 -16.34 -15.00 -1.41
CA TYR A 291 -16.72 -13.99 -2.40
C TYR A 291 -16.68 -14.54 -3.82
N ARG A 292 -17.54 -14.01 -4.69
CA ARG A 292 -17.50 -14.21 -6.15
C ARG A 292 -18.02 -12.97 -6.87
N VAL A 293 -17.59 -12.79 -8.11
CA VAL A 293 -18.00 -11.65 -8.94
C VAL A 293 -18.57 -12.14 -10.26
N TYR A 294 -19.62 -11.48 -10.74
CA TYR A 294 -20.27 -11.69 -12.02
C TYR A 294 -20.14 -10.46 -12.89
N ALA A 295 -20.24 -10.63 -14.20
CA ALA A 295 -20.41 -9.52 -15.13
C ALA A 295 -21.80 -9.58 -15.79
N TYR A 296 -22.38 -8.41 -16.07
CA TYR A 296 -23.65 -8.28 -16.77
C TYR A 296 -23.48 -7.53 -18.09
N ARG A 297 -24.21 -7.97 -19.12
CA ARG A 297 -24.30 -7.28 -20.41
C ARG A 297 -25.65 -7.51 -21.06
N GLY A 298 -26.38 -6.44 -21.38
CA GLY A 298 -27.69 -6.53 -22.01
C GLY A 298 -28.69 -7.36 -21.20
N GLY A 299 -28.59 -7.32 -19.86
CA GLY A 299 -29.40 -8.13 -18.95
C GLY A 299 -28.99 -9.60 -18.83
N LEU A 300 -27.93 -10.04 -19.51
CA LEU A 300 -27.38 -11.39 -19.39
C LEU A 300 -26.23 -11.42 -18.39
N GLN A 301 -26.24 -12.43 -17.51
CA GLN A 301 -25.21 -12.67 -16.49
C GLN A 301 -24.16 -13.67 -16.98
N SER A 302 -22.89 -13.40 -16.72
CA SER A 302 -21.81 -14.37 -16.92
C SER A 302 -21.90 -15.56 -15.95
N VAL A 303 -21.09 -16.59 -16.14
CA VAL A 303 -20.74 -17.47 -15.00
C VAL A 303 -19.96 -16.69 -13.94
N SER A 304 -19.84 -17.20 -12.72
CA SER A 304 -19.09 -16.49 -11.67
C SER A 304 -17.59 -16.54 -11.92
N SER A 305 -16.86 -15.59 -11.35
CA SER A 305 -15.43 -15.71 -11.14
C SER A 305 -15.07 -16.95 -10.32
N ARG A 306 -13.77 -17.26 -10.24
CA ARG A 306 -13.26 -18.12 -9.17
C ARG A 306 -13.64 -17.52 -7.81
N LYS A 307 -14.05 -18.38 -6.88
CA LYS A 307 -14.42 -17.97 -5.53
C LYS A 307 -13.17 -17.71 -4.70
N GLN A 308 -13.26 -16.82 -3.73
CA GLN A 308 -12.19 -16.55 -2.76
C GLN A 308 -12.74 -16.61 -1.35
N THR A 309 -12.12 -17.41 -0.50
CA THR A 309 -12.48 -17.52 0.91
C THR A 309 -11.44 -16.79 1.75
N VAL A 310 -11.90 -15.96 2.68
CA VAL A 310 -11.06 -15.19 3.62
C VAL A 310 -11.70 -15.18 5.01
N THR A 311 -10.89 -14.91 6.03
CA THR A 311 -11.35 -14.65 7.41
C THR A 311 -10.96 -13.23 7.78
N THR A 312 -11.93 -12.40 8.17
CA THR A 312 -11.65 -11.05 8.68
C THR A 312 -10.80 -11.08 9.95
N TRP A 313 -10.16 -9.96 10.27
CA TRP A 313 -9.39 -9.86 11.52
C TRP A 313 -10.31 -9.89 12.75
N LYS A 314 -9.72 -10.17 13.91
CA LYS A 314 -10.42 -10.04 15.19
C LYS A 314 -10.76 -8.58 15.45
N LEU A 315 -11.88 -8.33 16.12
CA LEU A 315 -12.19 -6.98 16.55
C LEU A 315 -11.14 -6.52 17.56
N GLY A 316 -10.52 -5.36 17.35
CA GLY A 316 -9.38 -4.89 18.15
C GLY A 316 -8.01 -5.34 17.65
N ASP A 317 -7.91 -6.20 16.63
CA ASP A 317 -6.66 -6.39 15.88
C ASP A 317 -6.63 -5.36 14.75
N LEU A 318 -5.79 -4.33 14.90
CA LEU A 318 -5.74 -3.16 14.03
C LEU A 318 -4.66 -3.29 12.94
N ASN A 319 -3.70 -4.19 13.11
CA ASN A 319 -2.60 -4.41 12.17
C ASN A 319 -2.65 -5.77 11.44
N GLY A 320 -3.58 -6.64 11.79
CA GLY A 320 -3.83 -7.91 11.12
C GLY A 320 -2.84 -9.01 11.46
N ASP A 321 -2.17 -8.93 12.62
CA ASP A 321 -1.21 -9.95 13.06
C ASP A 321 -1.87 -11.16 13.75
N GLY A 322 -3.19 -11.11 13.94
CA GLY A 322 -4.01 -12.16 14.56
C GLY A 322 -4.10 -12.08 16.08
N GLN A 323 -3.50 -11.07 16.72
CA GLN A 323 -3.55 -10.85 18.15
C GLN A 323 -4.03 -9.44 18.49
N ILE A 324 -4.81 -9.32 19.57
CA ILE A 324 -5.16 -8.02 20.15
C ILE A 324 -4.05 -7.69 21.15
N SER A 325 -3.20 -6.74 20.81
CA SER A 325 -1.95 -6.48 21.52
C SER A 325 -1.72 -5.00 21.83
N ILE A 326 -0.67 -4.71 22.59
CA ILE A 326 -0.26 -3.32 22.83
C ILE A 326 0.13 -2.59 21.53
N SER A 327 0.49 -3.33 20.47
CA SER A 327 0.75 -2.74 19.15
C SER A 327 -0.54 -2.15 18.56
N ASP A 328 -1.66 -2.84 18.73
CA ASP A 328 -2.98 -2.40 18.26
C ASP A 328 -3.48 -1.21 19.06
N PHE A 329 -3.21 -1.17 20.37
CA PHE A 329 -3.46 0.01 21.20
C PHE A 329 -2.71 1.24 20.65
N ILE A 330 -1.48 1.04 20.19
CA ILE A 330 -0.71 2.11 19.59
C ILE A 330 -1.36 2.55 18.27
N ASP A 331 -1.79 1.62 17.42
CA ASP A 331 -2.53 1.89 16.17
C ASP A 331 -3.78 2.72 16.41
N LEU A 332 -4.59 2.33 17.40
CA LEU A 332 -5.73 3.08 17.90
C LEU A 332 -5.33 4.48 18.36
N ALA A 333 -4.28 4.59 19.18
CA ALA A 333 -3.85 5.86 19.73
C ALA A 333 -3.31 6.86 18.69
N SER A 334 -2.84 6.42 17.52
CA SER A 334 -2.52 7.37 16.45
C SER A 334 -3.72 7.88 15.68
N ALA A 335 -4.85 7.17 15.75
CA ALA A 335 -6.07 7.53 15.07
C ALA A 335 -6.97 8.40 15.94
N ILE A 336 -6.64 8.63 17.22
CA ILE A 336 -7.48 9.42 18.12
C ILE A 336 -7.78 10.82 17.58
N GLY A 337 -9.05 11.21 17.64
CA GLY A 337 -9.55 12.49 17.15
C GLY A 337 -9.69 12.57 15.63
N SER A 338 -9.44 11.48 14.90
CA SER A 338 -9.75 11.37 13.48
C SER A 338 -11.21 10.99 13.26
N SER A 339 -11.75 11.30 12.07
CA SER A 339 -13.12 10.98 11.70
C SER A 339 -13.25 10.81 10.19
N GLU A 340 -14.17 9.96 9.74
CA GLU A 340 -14.46 9.73 8.33
C GLU A 340 -15.12 10.94 7.65
N THR A 341 -15.94 11.70 8.39
CA THR A 341 -16.80 12.77 7.85
C THR A 341 -16.15 14.16 7.81
N LYS A 342 -14.95 14.33 8.39
CA LYS A 342 -14.18 15.60 8.32
C LYS A 342 -13.10 15.52 7.26
N GLY A 343 -13.44 15.77 6.00
CA GLY A 343 -12.45 15.76 4.91
C GLY A 343 -11.54 16.99 4.79
N ILE A 344 -11.27 17.80 5.83
CA ILE A 344 -10.72 19.16 5.62
C ILE A 344 -9.56 19.57 6.55
N THR A 345 -9.27 18.89 7.66
CA THR A 345 -8.17 19.31 8.55
C THR A 345 -7.00 18.32 8.55
N ALA A 346 -5.78 18.82 8.76
CA ALA A 346 -4.56 18.01 8.74
C ALA A 346 -4.50 16.91 9.82
N THR A 347 -5.47 16.86 10.74
CA THR A 347 -5.70 15.77 11.72
C THR A 347 -6.50 14.61 11.15
N ASP A 348 -7.23 14.81 10.05
CA ASP A 348 -8.10 13.79 9.42
C ASP A 348 -7.32 12.84 8.50
N VAL A 349 -6.04 13.11 8.23
CA VAL A 349 -5.18 12.29 7.36
C VAL A 349 -4.81 10.91 7.93
N ASN A 350 -5.20 10.63 9.18
CA ASN A 350 -4.90 9.39 9.88
C ASN A 350 -6.15 8.59 10.25
N PHE A 351 -7.33 8.89 9.66
CA PHE A 351 -8.52 8.09 9.93
C PHE A 351 -8.25 6.63 9.56
N ASN A 352 -8.31 5.78 10.58
CA ASN A 352 -8.17 4.34 10.46
C ASN A 352 -9.51 3.73 10.83
N ARG A 353 -10.27 3.23 9.84
CA ARG A 353 -11.57 2.59 10.10
C ARG A 353 -11.45 1.42 11.07
N ASN A 354 -10.32 0.71 11.10
CA ASN A 354 -10.14 -0.40 12.04
C ASN A 354 -10.02 0.07 13.50
N ALA A 355 -9.74 1.35 13.72
CA ALA A 355 -9.68 1.99 15.03
C ALA A 355 -11.03 2.56 15.50
N ASP A 356 -12.00 2.70 14.59
CA ASP A 356 -13.41 3.03 14.91
C ASP A 356 -14.15 1.70 15.20
N LEU A 357 -14.14 1.32 16.47
CA LEU A 357 -14.64 0.02 16.93
C LEU A 357 -16.16 0.01 17.08
N ASN A 358 -16.75 1.17 17.42
CA ASN A 358 -18.19 1.36 17.63
C ASN A 358 -18.97 1.77 16.35
N GLN A 359 -18.26 2.06 15.25
CA GLN A 359 -18.80 2.48 13.95
C GLN A 359 -19.56 3.81 13.99
N ASP A 360 -19.12 4.76 14.81
CA ASP A 360 -19.70 6.11 14.86
C ASP A 360 -19.01 7.13 13.93
N GLU A 361 -18.08 6.64 13.09
CA GLU A 361 -17.27 7.41 12.13
C GLU A 361 -16.25 8.35 12.79
N VAL A 362 -16.04 8.23 14.09
CA VAL A 362 -15.05 8.98 14.87
C VAL A 362 -14.18 7.98 15.63
N VAL A 363 -12.91 8.30 15.79
CA VAL A 363 -12.04 7.56 16.71
C VAL A 363 -11.84 8.39 17.97
N ASP A 364 -12.48 8.01 19.05
CA ASP A 364 -12.47 8.76 20.31
C ASP A 364 -12.25 7.89 21.56
N LYS A 365 -12.62 8.42 22.73
CA LYS A 365 -12.42 7.71 24.00
C LYS A 365 -13.26 6.44 24.10
N LEU A 366 -14.43 6.39 23.45
CA LEU A 366 -15.28 5.21 23.42
C LEU A 366 -14.55 4.05 22.76
N ASP A 367 -13.84 4.27 21.65
CA ASP A 367 -13.03 3.24 21.01
C ASP A 367 -11.90 2.74 21.91
N PHE A 368 -11.29 3.62 22.70
CA PHE A 368 -10.29 3.23 23.69
C PHE A 368 -10.86 2.33 24.78
N SER A 369 -11.98 2.72 25.36
CA SER A 369 -12.67 1.90 26.36
C SER A 369 -13.12 0.56 25.77
N MET A 370 -13.51 0.56 24.49
CA MET A 370 -13.86 -0.65 23.77
C MET A 370 -12.67 -1.57 23.50
N PHE A 371 -11.54 -0.99 23.11
CA PHE A 371 -10.30 -1.71 22.93
C PHE A 371 -9.82 -2.31 24.25
N GLU A 372 -9.92 -1.56 25.35
CA GLU A 372 -9.54 -2.03 26.67
C GLU A 372 -10.35 -3.28 27.08
N TYR A 373 -11.65 -3.31 26.78
CA TYR A 373 -12.49 -4.50 26.95
C TYR A 373 -11.94 -5.69 26.17
N LEU A 374 -11.62 -5.49 24.89
CA LEU A 374 -11.12 -6.55 24.01
C LEU A 374 -9.72 -7.04 24.41
N PHE A 375 -8.86 -6.15 24.93
CA PHE A 375 -7.47 -6.44 25.29
C PHE A 375 -7.34 -7.14 26.65
N ASN A 376 -8.09 -6.70 27.68
CA ASN A 376 -7.93 -7.21 29.04
C ASN A 376 -8.67 -8.52 29.31
N GLY A 377 -9.60 -8.93 28.44
CA GLY A 377 -10.24 -10.25 28.43
C GLY A 377 -11.16 -10.57 29.62
N ILE A 378 -10.89 -10.10 30.84
CA ILE A 378 -11.74 -10.27 32.03
C ILE A 378 -11.42 -9.11 32.99
N ASN A 379 -12.43 -8.35 33.40
CA ASN A 379 -12.28 -7.40 34.50
C ASN A 379 -12.20 -8.17 35.82
N PRO A 380 -11.29 -7.83 36.76
CA PRO A 380 -11.24 -8.45 38.09
C PRO A 380 -12.57 -8.42 38.89
N PHE A 381 -13.61 -7.71 38.44
CA PHE A 381 -14.93 -7.63 39.07
C PHE A 381 -16.02 -8.57 38.53
N GLY A 382 -15.74 -9.40 37.51
CA GLY A 382 -16.70 -10.33 36.89
C GLY A 382 -16.85 -10.13 35.38
N VAL A 383 -17.90 -10.71 34.79
CA VAL A 383 -18.21 -10.51 33.36
C VAL A 383 -18.56 -9.04 33.16
N LEU A 384 -17.76 -8.28 32.39
CA LEU A 384 -18.08 -6.89 32.06
C LEU A 384 -19.44 -6.84 31.34
N GLY A 385 -20.32 -5.93 31.77
CA GLY A 385 -21.71 -5.87 31.31
C GLY A 385 -22.70 -6.76 32.09
N ASP A 386 -22.23 -7.65 32.98
CA ASP A 386 -23.10 -8.34 33.94
C ASP A 386 -23.29 -7.43 35.18
N ILE A 387 -24.42 -6.72 35.18
CA ILE A 387 -24.70 -5.68 36.17
C ILE A 387 -25.36 -6.30 37.40
N ASN A 388 -26.17 -7.34 37.19
CA ASN A 388 -26.88 -8.02 38.28
C ASN A 388 -26.05 -9.10 38.98
N GLY A 389 -24.95 -9.56 38.37
CA GLY A 389 -24.03 -10.56 38.93
C GLY A 389 -24.37 -12.02 38.65
N ASP A 390 -25.28 -12.29 37.72
CA ASP A 390 -25.70 -13.65 37.38
C ASP A 390 -24.76 -14.36 36.39
N GLN A 391 -23.63 -13.72 36.08
CA GLN A 391 -22.59 -14.15 35.15
C GLN A 391 -23.04 -14.20 33.69
N GLN A 392 -24.16 -13.56 33.34
CA GLN A 392 -24.65 -13.46 31.99
C GLN A 392 -24.90 -12.00 31.62
N VAL A 393 -24.46 -11.60 30.42
CA VAL A 393 -24.84 -10.29 29.87
C VAL A 393 -26.16 -10.45 29.11
N SER A 394 -27.22 -9.92 29.69
CA SER A 394 -28.60 -10.12 29.25
C SER A 394 -29.38 -8.80 29.17
N ILE A 395 -30.62 -8.86 28.67
CA ILE A 395 -31.51 -7.69 28.69
C ILE A 395 -31.85 -7.25 30.12
N SER A 396 -31.76 -8.14 31.11
CA SER A 396 -31.96 -7.80 32.52
C SER A 396 -30.90 -6.82 32.99
N ASP A 397 -29.65 -7.00 32.57
CA ASP A 397 -28.55 -6.09 32.89
C ASP A 397 -28.75 -4.72 32.25
N PHE A 398 -29.27 -4.68 31.03
CA PHE A 398 -29.66 -3.42 30.39
C PHE A 398 -30.72 -2.68 31.21
N ILE A 399 -31.69 -3.38 31.79
CA ILE A 399 -32.73 -2.78 32.64
C ILE A 399 -32.10 -2.22 33.92
N ASP A 400 -31.16 -2.94 34.53
CA ASP A 400 -30.44 -2.48 35.71
C ASP A 400 -29.54 -1.27 35.41
N LEU A 401 -28.92 -1.23 34.23
CA LEU A 401 -28.18 -0.07 33.73
C LEU A 401 -29.12 1.14 33.54
N ALA A 402 -30.28 0.91 32.88
CA ALA A 402 -31.32 1.91 32.64
C ALA A 402 -31.85 2.51 33.95
N ALA A 403 -32.05 1.69 34.97
CA ALA A 403 -32.48 2.14 36.29
C ALA A 403 -31.44 3.04 36.99
N ALA A 404 -30.18 2.93 36.62
CA ALA A 404 -29.06 3.66 37.22
C ALA A 404 -28.60 4.87 36.39
N MET A 405 -29.26 5.20 35.28
CA MET A 405 -28.86 6.34 34.43
C MET A 405 -28.80 7.67 35.19
N ASN A 406 -27.78 8.46 34.86
CA ASN A 406 -27.48 9.75 35.45
C ASN A 406 -27.16 9.71 36.95
N SER A 407 -26.88 8.53 37.52
CA SER A 407 -26.37 8.39 38.88
C SER A 407 -24.84 8.48 38.89
N HIS A 408 -24.27 8.78 40.06
CA HIS A 408 -22.83 8.77 40.27
C HIS A 408 -22.46 8.06 41.58
N SER A 409 -21.17 7.76 41.74
CA SER A 409 -20.65 7.11 42.93
C SER A 409 -21.13 7.83 44.21
N GLY A 410 -21.85 7.11 45.06
CA GLY A 410 -22.43 7.61 46.31
C GLY A 410 -23.96 7.74 46.28
N ASP A 411 -24.61 7.72 45.12
CA ASP A 411 -26.07 7.73 45.03
C ASP A 411 -26.68 6.37 45.38
N GLU A 412 -27.90 6.35 45.93
CA GLU A 412 -28.61 5.08 46.21
C GLU A 412 -28.95 4.28 44.94
N SER A 413 -29.21 4.99 43.83
CA SER A 413 -29.48 4.40 42.53
C SER A 413 -28.22 3.94 41.80
N TYR A 414 -27.03 4.30 42.30
CA TYR A 414 -25.77 3.97 41.65
C TYR A 414 -25.47 2.47 41.71
N LYS A 415 -25.15 1.90 40.54
CA LYS A 415 -24.75 0.51 40.39
C LYS A 415 -23.29 0.46 39.95
N ALA A 416 -22.37 0.17 40.86
CA ALA A 416 -20.94 0.16 40.54
C ALA A 416 -20.55 -0.75 39.36
N ARG A 417 -21.33 -1.79 39.07
CA ARG A 417 -21.13 -2.67 37.89
C ARG A 417 -21.64 -2.08 36.57
N GLY A 418 -22.52 -1.09 36.65
CA GLY A 418 -23.03 -0.33 35.52
C GLY A 418 -22.17 0.88 35.15
N ASP A 419 -21.20 1.26 35.99
CA ASP A 419 -20.12 2.19 35.63
C ASP A 419 -19.01 1.38 34.91
N ILE A 420 -19.26 1.12 33.63
CA ILE A 420 -18.50 0.17 32.82
C ILE A 420 -17.14 0.77 32.45
N ASN A 421 -17.07 2.09 32.24
CA ASN A 421 -15.82 2.79 31.95
C ASN A 421 -15.05 3.20 33.25
N SER A 422 -15.64 2.98 34.43
CA SER A 422 -15.07 3.30 35.74
C SER A 422 -14.73 4.78 35.93
N ASP A 423 -15.52 5.68 35.35
CA ASP A 423 -15.35 7.13 35.50
C ASP A 423 -16.09 7.72 36.72
N GLY A 424 -16.82 6.88 37.45
CA GLY A 424 -17.58 7.22 38.65
C GLY A 424 -19.00 7.69 38.38
N LYS A 425 -19.48 7.61 37.14
CA LYS A 425 -20.85 7.95 36.72
C LYS A 425 -21.45 6.83 35.89
N ILE A 426 -22.78 6.82 35.80
CA ILE A 426 -23.51 5.98 34.85
C ILE A 426 -24.20 6.91 33.88
N ASP A 427 -23.63 7.03 32.68
CA ASP A 427 -24.14 7.90 31.63
C ASP A 427 -24.21 7.19 30.27
N THR A 428 -24.48 7.93 29.21
CA THR A 428 -24.64 7.37 27.86
C THR A 428 -23.41 6.61 27.36
N THR A 429 -22.23 6.90 27.92
CA THR A 429 -20.99 6.18 27.64
C THR A 429 -21.08 4.73 28.08
N ASP A 430 -21.60 4.48 29.29
CA ASP A 430 -21.79 3.13 29.80
C ASP A 430 -22.81 2.36 28.96
N PHE A 431 -23.83 3.04 28.43
CA PHE A 431 -24.79 2.41 27.50
C PHE A 431 -24.14 2.01 26.19
N ALA A 432 -23.28 2.88 25.62
CA ALA A 432 -22.55 2.56 24.40
C ALA A 432 -21.59 1.38 24.61
N MET A 433 -20.91 1.33 25.75
CA MET A 433 -20.06 0.18 26.10
C MET A 433 -20.90 -1.08 26.33
N PHE A 434 -22.02 -0.98 27.04
CA PHE A 434 -22.91 -2.13 27.26
C PHE A 434 -23.42 -2.70 25.94
N ASP A 435 -23.90 -1.85 25.02
CA ASP A 435 -24.40 -2.28 23.70
C ASP A 435 -23.31 -3.03 22.92
N PHE A 436 -22.09 -2.49 22.92
CA PHE A 436 -20.96 -3.17 22.30
C PHE A 436 -20.65 -4.53 22.94
N ILE A 437 -20.56 -4.59 24.26
CA ILE A 437 -20.30 -5.82 25.02
C ILE A 437 -21.39 -6.85 24.71
N PHE A 438 -22.66 -6.43 24.72
CA PHE A 438 -23.80 -7.28 24.47
C PHE A 438 -23.76 -7.90 23.06
N LYS A 439 -23.34 -7.13 22.05
CA LYS A 439 -23.16 -7.59 20.66
C LYS A 439 -21.97 -8.54 20.47
N HIS A 440 -20.91 -8.39 21.27
CA HIS A 440 -19.63 -9.11 21.09
C HIS A 440 -19.31 -10.14 22.19
N LYS A 441 -20.30 -10.52 23.01
CA LYS A 441 -20.14 -11.49 24.11
C LYS A 441 -19.61 -12.88 23.72
N ASN A 442 -19.53 -13.20 22.42
CA ASN A 442 -19.04 -14.47 21.87
C ASN A 442 -17.63 -14.36 21.25
N VAL A 443 -16.96 -13.21 21.35
CA VAL A 443 -15.64 -12.94 20.71
C VAL A 443 -14.45 -13.38 21.60
N GLN A 444 -14.73 -13.96 22.78
CA GLN A 444 -13.72 -14.43 23.74
C GLN A 444 -13.33 -15.89 23.52
#